data_AF-A0A225VSE1-F1
#
_entry.id   AF-A0A225VSE1-F1
#
_cell.length_a   1.000
_cell.length_b   1.000
_cell.length_c   1.000
_cell.angle_alpha   90.00
_cell.angle_beta   90.00
_cell.angle_gamma   90.00
#
_symmetry.space_group_name_H-M   'P 1'
#
loop_
_entity.id
_entity.type
_entity.pdbx_description
1 polymer ?
#
loop_
_entity_poly.entity_id
_entity_poly.type
_entity_poly.pdbx_seq_one_letter_code
_entity_poly.pdbx_strand_id
1 'polypeptide(L)'
;MDVGDIVGEYVGELSEYDAVVPGQPPVAVKQNSGYTLLMNAKSKAKKFVYIDALRCGSITRFLIHSCTPNAAFVEFQPGADVKMLVRMLADVKAGAQITVNYGDETWFTCMCDQCWSASAKDSLQDDRVTAVNN
;
A
#
# COMPACT_ATOMS: atom_id res chain seq x y z
N MET A 1 -17.55 -9.37 5.12
CA MET A 1 -16.25 -9.96 5.51
C MET A 1 -16.00 -9.47 6.90
N ASP A 2 -15.57 -10.37 7.76
CA ASP A 2 -15.43 -10.13 9.17
C ASP A 2 -13.96 -9.90 9.51
N VAL A 3 -13.71 -9.31 10.67
CA VAL A 3 -12.36 -9.07 11.17
C VAL A 3 -11.57 -10.39 11.20
N GLY A 4 -10.40 -10.36 10.56
CA GLY A 4 -9.52 -11.51 10.45
C GLY A 4 -9.77 -12.45 9.29
N ASP A 5 -10.84 -12.27 8.51
CA ASP A 5 -10.99 -12.95 7.23
C ASP A 5 -9.80 -12.68 6.32
N ILE A 6 -9.42 -13.69 5.53
CA ILE A 6 -8.39 -13.57 4.50
C ILE A 6 -9.06 -13.24 3.17
N VAL A 7 -8.70 -12.09 2.61
CA VAL A 7 -9.17 -11.65 1.28
C VAL A 7 -8.47 -12.43 0.18
N GLY A 8 -7.18 -12.70 0.35
CA GLY A 8 -6.36 -13.47 -0.58
C GLY A 8 -4.87 -13.31 -0.33
N GLU A 9 -4.06 -13.96 -1.15
CA GLU A 9 -2.60 -13.78 -1.18
C GLU A 9 -2.22 -12.62 -2.12
N TYR A 10 -1.30 -11.75 -1.66
CA TYR A 10 -0.64 -10.79 -2.52
C TYR A 10 0.57 -11.45 -3.17
N VAL A 11 0.45 -11.74 -4.47
CA VAL A 11 1.41 -12.56 -5.23
C VAL A 11 1.91 -11.80 -6.45
N GLY A 12 3.10 -12.19 -6.89
CA GLY A 12 3.77 -11.64 -8.06
C GLY A 12 5.16 -12.24 -8.25
N GLU A 13 5.96 -11.62 -9.11
CA GLU A 13 7.36 -11.99 -9.31
C GLU A 13 8.19 -11.65 -8.07
N LEU A 14 9.02 -12.59 -7.61
CA LEU A 14 9.93 -12.38 -6.50
C LEU A 14 11.28 -11.88 -7.00
N SER A 15 11.76 -10.79 -6.42
CA SER A 15 13.10 -10.25 -6.67
C SER A 15 13.85 -10.03 -5.36
N GLU A 16 15.17 -10.27 -5.37
CA GLU A 16 16.03 -10.06 -4.20
C GLU A 16 17.14 -9.04 -4.43
N TYR A 17 17.40 -8.20 -3.42
CA TYR A 17 18.43 -7.16 -3.48
C TYR A 17 19.22 -7.07 -2.18
N ASP A 18 20.53 -6.82 -2.29
CA ASP A 18 21.44 -6.71 -1.14
C ASP A 18 21.13 -5.47 -0.27
N ALA A 19 20.70 -4.38 -0.90
CA ALA A 19 20.27 -3.12 -0.28
C ALA A 19 19.41 -2.32 -1.27
N VAL A 20 18.98 -1.11 -0.86
CA VAL A 20 18.44 -0.10 -1.78
C VAL A 20 19.57 0.37 -2.70
N VAL A 21 19.49 0.07 -4.01
CA VAL A 21 20.55 0.35 -5.00
C VAL A 21 20.24 1.63 -5.81
N PRO A 22 21.25 2.45 -6.18
CA PRO A 22 21.05 3.61 -7.05
C PRO A 22 20.50 3.19 -8.43
N GLY A 23 19.45 3.87 -8.91
CA GLY A 23 18.75 3.53 -10.16
C GLY A 23 17.57 2.56 -9.99
N GLN A 24 17.42 1.97 -8.79
CA GLN A 24 16.17 1.37 -8.35
C GLN A 24 15.12 2.50 -8.20
N PRO A 25 13.83 2.27 -8.48
CA PRO A 25 12.76 3.20 -8.08
C PRO A 25 12.99 3.57 -6.61
N PRO A 26 12.81 4.82 -6.17
CA PRO A 26 13.13 5.22 -4.80
C PRO A 26 12.47 4.25 -3.83
N VAL A 27 13.25 3.31 -3.30
CA VAL A 27 12.82 2.50 -2.17
C VAL A 27 12.98 3.45 -1.00
N ALA A 28 11.99 4.32 -0.85
CA ALA A 28 11.70 4.87 0.45
C ALA A 28 11.43 3.65 1.34
N VAL A 29 12.41 3.33 2.18
CA VAL A 29 12.23 2.78 3.52
C VAL A 29 10.97 1.91 3.72
N LYS A 30 10.99 0.63 3.37
CA LYS A 30 9.83 -0.28 3.63
C LYS A 30 8.48 0.12 3.00
N GLN A 31 8.45 1.07 2.07
CA GLN A 31 7.20 1.56 1.49
C GLN A 31 6.84 0.76 0.24
N ASN A 32 5.56 0.48 0.06
CA ASN A 32 5.07 -0.16 -1.15
C ASN A 32 5.07 0.88 -2.27
N SER A 33 5.41 0.47 -3.50
CA SER A 33 5.46 1.38 -4.67
C SER A 33 4.90 0.73 -5.93
N GLY A 34 3.97 1.39 -6.60
CA GLY A 34 3.25 0.82 -7.74
C GLY A 34 2.53 -0.47 -7.35
N TYR A 35 2.97 -1.58 -7.96
CA TYR A 35 2.51 -2.94 -7.65
C TYR A 35 3.54 -3.74 -6.84
N THR A 36 4.59 -3.08 -6.36
CA THR A 36 5.71 -3.69 -5.66
C THR A 36 5.52 -3.57 -4.16
N LEU A 37 5.59 -4.72 -3.49
CA LEU A 37 5.47 -4.84 -2.04
C LEU A 37 6.80 -5.33 -1.45
N LEU A 38 7.29 -4.69 -0.39
CA LEU A 38 8.47 -5.17 0.35
C LEU A 38 8.06 -6.17 1.44
N MET A 39 8.76 -7.30 1.51
CA MET A 39 8.65 -8.25 2.62
C MET A 39 9.55 -7.84 3.79
N ASN A 40 9.05 -8.01 5.02
CA ASN A 40 9.86 -8.01 6.23
C ASN A 40 10.77 -9.25 6.28
N ALA A 41 10.29 -10.40 5.82
CA ALA A 41 11.10 -11.60 5.69
C ALA A 41 12.25 -11.40 4.70
N LYS A 42 13.42 -11.93 5.07
CA LYS A 42 14.63 -11.92 4.23
C LYS A 42 14.75 -13.22 3.45
N SER A 43 15.39 -13.17 2.29
CA SER A 43 15.74 -14.39 1.56
C SER A 43 16.74 -15.24 2.36
N LYS A 44 16.96 -16.49 1.96
CA LYS A 44 17.96 -17.37 2.58
C LYS A 44 19.38 -16.76 2.52
N ALA A 45 19.64 -15.92 1.52
CA ALA A 45 20.88 -15.16 1.37
C ALA A 45 20.88 -13.84 2.19
N LYS A 46 19.90 -13.62 3.06
CA LYS A 46 19.70 -12.42 3.89
C LYS A 46 19.42 -11.12 3.10
N LYS A 47 18.96 -11.25 1.84
CA LYS A 47 18.59 -10.12 0.97
C LYS A 47 17.17 -9.64 1.21
N PHE A 48 16.89 -8.37 0.87
CA PHE A 48 15.53 -7.84 0.83
C PHE A 48 14.74 -8.52 -0.29
N VAL A 49 13.50 -8.90 -0.02
CA VAL A 49 12.62 -9.58 -0.97
C VAL A 49 11.45 -8.67 -1.32
N TYR A 50 11.18 -8.54 -2.61
CA TYR A 50 10.06 -7.77 -3.14
C TYR A 50 9.13 -8.69 -3.92
N ILE A 51 7.83 -8.40 -3.82
CA ILE A 51 6.77 -9.01 -4.64
C ILE A 51 6.33 -7.95 -5.65
N ASP A 52 6.62 -8.15 -6.94
CA ASP A 52 6.15 -7.28 -8.03
C ASP A 52 4.92 -7.90 -8.72
N ALA A 53 3.77 -7.27 -8.53
CA ALA A 53 2.50 -7.73 -9.07
C ALA A 53 2.10 -7.09 -10.42
N LEU A 54 2.98 -6.32 -11.07
CA LEU A 54 2.67 -5.55 -12.28
C LEU A 54 2.31 -6.47 -13.46
N ARG A 55 3.15 -7.49 -13.70
CA ARG A 55 3.03 -8.38 -14.87
C ARG A 55 2.34 -9.69 -14.56
N CYS A 56 2.51 -10.20 -13.34
CA CYS A 56 1.85 -11.39 -12.85
C CYS A 56 1.42 -11.16 -11.40
N GLY A 57 0.21 -11.59 -11.04
CA GLY A 57 -0.31 -11.38 -9.70
C GLY A 57 -1.76 -11.84 -9.54
N SER A 58 -2.32 -11.69 -8.35
CA SER A 58 -3.74 -11.98 -8.08
C SER A 58 -4.60 -10.71 -8.15
N ILE A 59 -5.89 -10.83 -7.82
CA ILE A 59 -6.81 -9.69 -7.77
C ILE A 59 -6.43 -8.67 -6.69
N THR A 60 -5.67 -9.06 -5.66
CA THR A 60 -5.28 -8.17 -4.57
C THR A 60 -4.31 -7.06 -5.01
N ARG A 61 -3.77 -7.13 -6.23
CA ARG A 61 -2.96 -6.06 -6.82
C ARG A 61 -3.74 -4.76 -7.08
N PHE A 62 -5.08 -4.83 -7.10
CA PHE A 62 -5.98 -3.70 -7.31
C PHE A 62 -6.53 -3.11 -6.01
N LEU A 63 -6.10 -3.61 -4.85
CA LEU A 63 -6.39 -2.93 -3.59
C LEU A 63 -5.84 -1.52 -3.67
N ILE A 64 -6.52 -0.58 -3.01
CA ILE A 64 -6.09 0.82 -3.02
C ILE A 64 -5.68 1.26 -1.63
N HIS A 65 -4.94 2.37 -1.59
CA HIS A 65 -4.48 2.97 -0.36
C HIS A 65 -5.60 3.67 0.43
N SER A 66 -5.57 3.54 1.74
CA SER A 66 -6.26 4.42 2.70
C SER A 66 -5.38 4.64 3.93
N CYS A 67 -5.36 5.86 4.48
CA CYS A 67 -4.71 6.15 5.76
C CYS A 67 -5.43 5.49 6.96
N THR A 68 -6.73 5.20 6.80
CA THR A 68 -7.53 4.37 7.72
C THR A 68 -8.04 3.14 6.97
N PRO A 69 -7.19 2.12 6.77
CA PRO A 69 -7.54 0.95 5.99
C PRO A 69 -8.44 -0.01 6.77
N ASN A 70 -9.18 -0.86 6.05
CA ASN A 70 -9.96 -1.96 6.63
C ASN A 70 -9.31 -3.34 6.45
N ALA A 71 -8.17 -3.41 5.75
CA ALA A 71 -7.34 -4.60 5.63
C ALA A 71 -5.85 -4.26 5.76
N ALA A 72 -5.02 -5.27 6.02
CA ALA A 72 -3.57 -5.15 6.07
C ALA A 72 -2.88 -6.27 5.31
N PHE A 73 -1.69 -5.94 4.78
CA PHE A 73 -0.70 -6.92 4.38
C PHE A 73 -0.11 -7.58 5.62
N VAL A 74 -0.14 -8.92 5.68
CA VAL A 74 0.41 -9.69 6.78
C VAL A 74 1.27 -10.82 6.24
N GLU A 75 2.48 -10.96 6.78
CA GLU A 75 3.31 -12.12 6.49
C GLU A 75 2.79 -13.33 7.25
N PHE A 76 2.60 -14.43 6.53
CA PHE A 76 2.20 -15.71 7.06
C PHE A 76 3.19 -16.77 6.62
N GLN A 77 3.71 -17.54 7.57
CA GLN A 77 4.71 -18.57 7.30
C GLN A 77 4.14 -19.97 7.60
N PRO A 78 3.46 -20.60 6.62
CA PRO A 78 3.12 -22.01 6.72
C PRO A 78 4.37 -22.85 6.38
N GLY A 79 5.15 -23.20 7.40
CA GLY A 79 6.33 -24.04 7.24
C GLY A 79 7.57 -23.27 6.74
N ALA A 80 8.12 -23.66 5.59
CA ALA A 80 9.40 -23.15 5.12
C ALA A 80 9.30 -21.84 4.30
N ASP A 81 8.14 -21.58 3.71
CA ASP A 81 7.93 -20.42 2.82
C ASP A 81 7.14 -19.33 3.53
N VAL A 82 7.49 -18.07 3.27
CA VAL A 82 6.76 -16.89 3.75
C VAL A 82 5.87 -16.39 2.63
N LYS A 83 4.58 -16.19 2.95
CA LYS A 83 3.56 -15.66 2.06
C LYS A 83 3.08 -14.30 2.53
N MET A 84 2.64 -13.47 1.60
CA MET A 84 1.93 -12.24 1.94
C MET A 84 0.43 -12.44 1.79
N LEU A 85 -0.32 -12.25 2.87
CA LEU A 85 -1.78 -12.29 2.87
C LEU A 85 -2.35 -10.89 3.02
N VAL A 86 -3.58 -10.72 2.55
CA VAL A 86 -4.42 -9.57 2.85
C VAL A 86 -5.47 -10.00 3.88
N ARG A 87 -5.36 -9.47 5.10
CA ARG A 87 -6.22 -9.82 6.23
C ARG A 87 -7.10 -8.64 6.63
N MET A 88 -8.39 -8.88 6.85
CA MET A 88 -9.32 -7.86 7.33
C MET A 88 -8.97 -7.40 8.75
N LEU A 89 -9.00 -6.09 8.96
CA LEU A 89 -8.83 -5.41 10.25
C LEU A 89 -10.16 -5.05 10.91
N ALA A 90 -11.23 -4.96 10.12
CA ALA A 90 -12.57 -4.60 10.58
C ALA A 90 -13.65 -5.29 9.74
N ASP A 91 -14.84 -5.44 10.32
CA ASP A 91 -16.02 -5.97 9.62
C ASP A 91 -16.47 -4.98 8.52
N VAL A 92 -16.82 -5.52 7.35
CA VAL A 92 -17.34 -4.76 6.22
C VAL A 92 -18.52 -5.46 5.56
N LYS A 93 -19.50 -4.66 5.14
CA LYS A 93 -20.67 -5.13 4.38
C LYS A 93 -20.30 -5.45 2.94
N ALA A 94 -21.11 -6.28 2.28
CA ALA A 94 -20.96 -6.54 0.85
C ALA A 94 -21.01 -5.23 0.04
N GLY A 95 -20.13 -5.11 -0.96
CA GLY A 95 -19.98 -3.91 -1.76
C GLY A 95 -19.06 -2.84 -1.16
N ALA A 96 -18.61 -2.99 0.08
CA ALA A 96 -17.58 -2.11 0.64
C ALA A 96 -16.25 -2.30 -0.08
N GLN A 97 -15.54 -1.20 -0.32
CA GLN A 97 -14.18 -1.25 -0.88
C GLN A 97 -13.20 -1.76 0.18
N ILE A 98 -12.35 -2.71 -0.20
CA ILE A 98 -11.24 -3.18 0.65
C ILE A 98 -10.03 -2.30 0.38
N THR A 99 -9.46 -1.75 1.44
CA THR A 99 -8.34 -0.80 1.37
C THR A 99 -7.22 -1.22 2.32
N VAL A 100 -5.99 -0.88 1.96
CA VAL A 100 -4.77 -1.20 2.70
C VAL A 100 -3.95 0.06 2.91
N ASN A 101 -3.02 0.05 3.86
CA ASN A 101 -2.04 1.12 3.97
C ASN A 101 -0.78 0.72 3.16
N TYR A 102 -0.27 1.66 2.36
CA TYR A 102 0.97 1.48 1.57
C TYR A 102 2.22 1.93 2.32
N GLY A 103 2.00 2.57 3.45
CA GLY A 103 2.97 3.22 4.32
C GLY A 103 2.84 4.75 4.26
N ASP A 104 3.74 5.43 4.95
CA ASP A 104 3.72 6.87 5.20
C ASP A 104 4.17 7.71 3.99
N GLU A 105 4.91 7.11 3.05
CA GLU A 105 5.31 7.79 1.80
C GLU A 105 4.73 7.06 0.59
N THR A 106 3.94 7.78 -0.20
CA THR A 106 3.32 7.28 -1.43
C THR A 106 3.89 7.98 -2.66
N TRP A 107 4.04 7.26 -3.77
CA TRP A 107 4.48 7.80 -5.06
C TRP A 107 3.37 8.57 -5.81
N PHE A 108 2.25 8.81 -5.14
CA PHE A 108 1.07 9.52 -5.61
C PHE A 108 0.45 10.32 -4.46
N THR A 109 -0.35 11.33 -4.78
CA THR A 109 -1.13 12.08 -3.78
C THR A 109 -2.24 11.21 -3.22
N CYS A 110 -2.26 10.96 -1.91
CA CYS A 110 -3.32 10.20 -1.26
C CYS A 110 -4.67 10.93 -1.40
N MET A 111 -5.67 10.22 -1.93
CA MET A 111 -7.05 10.72 -2.12
C MET A 111 -8.06 10.02 -1.22
N CYS A 112 -7.62 9.38 -0.12
CA CYS A 112 -8.58 8.85 0.86
C CYS A 112 -9.37 10.00 1.51
N ASP A 113 -10.55 9.72 2.06
CA ASP A 113 -11.45 10.75 2.62
C ASP A 113 -10.75 11.70 3.61
N GLN A 114 -9.85 11.18 4.44
CA GLN A 114 -9.08 11.97 5.39
C GLN A 114 -8.15 12.97 4.69
N CYS A 115 -7.36 12.50 3.71
CA CYS A 115 -6.43 13.33 2.96
C CYS A 115 -7.15 14.30 2.04
N TRP A 116 -8.21 13.86 1.36
CA TRP A 116 -9.04 14.72 0.52
C TRP A 116 -9.68 15.87 1.32
N SER A 117 -10.25 15.54 2.49
CA SER A 117 -10.86 16.54 3.38
C SER A 117 -9.82 17.52 3.95
N ALA A 118 -8.60 17.06 4.23
CA ALA A 118 -7.50 17.94 4.62
C ALA A 118 -7.08 18.87 3.45
N SER A 119 -7.04 18.34 2.23
CA SER A 119 -6.68 19.09 1.02
C SER A 119 -7.73 20.15 0.63
N ALA A 120 -9.01 19.87 0.86
CA ALA A 120 -10.11 20.80 0.58
C ALA A 120 -10.15 21.97 1.58
N LYS A 121 -9.59 21.79 2.78
CA LYS A 121 -9.41 22.90 3.74
C LYS A 121 -8.33 23.89 3.29
N ASP A 122 -7.39 23.45 2.44
CA ASP A 122 -6.36 24.32 1.86
C ASP A 122 -6.84 25.06 0.59
N SER A 123 -7.78 24.49 -0.16
CA SER A 123 -8.21 25.02 -1.48
C SER A 123 -9.50 25.84 -1.47
N LEU A 124 -10.18 25.98 -0.33
CA LEU A 124 -11.34 26.87 -0.17
C LEU A 124 -11.00 28.19 0.56
N GLN A 125 -9.71 28.52 0.71
CA GLN A 125 -9.23 29.81 1.23
C GLN A 125 -8.50 30.68 0.19
N ASP A 126 -8.47 30.29 -1.09
CA ASP A 126 -7.84 31.10 -2.16
C ASP A 126 -8.82 32.01 -2.92
N ASP A 127 -10.12 31.99 -2.59
CA ASP A 127 -11.12 32.91 -3.20
C ASP A 127 -11.17 34.29 -2.50
N ARG A 128 -10.13 34.67 -1.75
CA ARG A 128 -10.03 36.01 -1.11
C ARG A 128 -8.84 36.85 -1.57
N VAL A 129 -8.10 36.44 -2.60
CA VAL A 129 -7.11 37.31 -3.27
C VAL A 129 -7.60 37.75 -4.66
N THR A 130 -8.88 38.07 -4.78
CA THR A 130 -9.42 38.88 -5.89
C THR A 130 -10.39 39.93 -5.37
N ALA A 131 -9.91 40.79 -4.47
CA ALA A 131 -10.47 42.11 -4.21
C ALA A 131 -9.52 42.86 -3.29
N VAL A 132 -8.61 43.66 -3.86
CA VAL A 132 -8.21 45.03 -3.47
C VAL A 132 -6.93 45.31 -4.26
N ASN A 133 -7.11 45.72 -5.51
CA ASN A 133 -6.15 46.52 -6.27
C ASN A 133 -7.00 47.32 -7.27
N ASN A 134 -7.77 48.26 -6.73
CA ASN A 134 -8.35 49.41 -7.42
C ASN A 134 -8.11 50.62 -6.52
#